data_AF-A0A803PMP9-F1
#
_entry.id   AF-A0A803PMP9-F1
#
_cell.length_a   1.000
_cell.length_b   1.000
_cell.length_c   1.000
_cell.angle_alpha   90.00
_cell.angle_beta   90.00
_cell.angle_gamma   90.00
#
_symmetry.space_group_name_H-M   'P 1'
#
loop_
_entity.id
_entity.type
_entity.pdbx_description
1 polymer ?
#
loop_
_entity_poly.entity_id
_entity_poly.type
_entity_poly.pdbx_seq_one_letter_code
_entity_poly.pdbx_strand_id
1 'polypeptide(L)'
;MQALKGLAGRSLSLKKHTIYQTFSILSAPAENHHLPKWVYQTRRTLILEPTSSQFVNLHRLSDSDSGIVEINLNRPDRKNAIGKDFLRGLQQILEDISTDDSAKVVLIRSLVPKVFCAGADLKERKMMTQSEVNTFVESLRSTFTFIEVSSRRSPFQLLVNIFLT
;
A
#
# COMPACT_ATOMS: atom_id res chain seq x y z
N MET A 1 -51.48 10.47 -15.31
CA MET A 1 -50.45 9.66 -16.01
C MET A 1 -49.09 10.22 -15.64
N GLN A 2 -48.27 9.36 -15.03
CA GLN A 2 -46.94 9.66 -14.50
C GLN A 2 -45.93 9.81 -15.64
N ALA A 3 -44.98 10.74 -15.51
CA ALA A 3 -43.69 10.65 -16.18
C ALA A 3 -42.61 11.16 -15.20
N LEU A 4 -41.62 10.31 -15.00
CA LEU A 4 -40.70 10.28 -13.87
C LEU A 4 -39.55 11.30 -13.99
N LYS A 5 -39.36 12.00 -12.87
CA LYS A 5 -38.12 12.50 -12.25
C LYS A 5 -36.81 12.27 -13.01
N GLY A 6 -36.13 13.39 -13.28
CA GLY A 6 -34.81 13.48 -13.90
C GLY A 6 -33.72 12.71 -13.15
N LEU A 7 -32.85 12.11 -13.96
CA LEU A 7 -31.66 11.36 -13.57
C LEU A 7 -30.69 12.24 -12.78
N ALA A 8 -30.37 11.79 -11.56
CA ALA A 8 -29.18 12.21 -10.84
C ALA A 8 -27.93 11.80 -11.63
N GLY A 9 -27.08 12.78 -11.93
CA GLY A 9 -25.78 12.59 -12.57
C GLY A 9 -24.88 11.69 -11.73
N ARG A 10 -24.46 10.58 -12.32
CA ARG A 10 -23.34 9.76 -11.85
C ARG A 10 -22.08 10.14 -12.61
N SER A 11 -20.97 10.06 -11.87
CA SER A 11 -19.64 9.61 -12.28
C SER A 11 -18.59 10.69 -12.52
N LEU A 12 -17.47 10.51 -11.82
CA LEU A 12 -16.07 10.37 -12.28
C LEU A 12 -15.19 10.86 -11.11
N SER A 13 -14.09 10.27 -10.69
CA SER A 13 -13.24 9.16 -11.12
C SER A 13 -12.10 9.16 -10.09
N LEU A 14 -11.52 8.01 -9.71
CA LEU A 14 -10.07 7.91 -9.50
C LEU A 14 -9.69 6.42 -9.57
N LYS A 15 -8.93 6.10 -10.62
CA LYS A 15 -8.59 4.78 -11.09
C LYS A 15 -7.58 4.14 -10.14
N LYS A 16 -7.95 3.04 -9.48
CA LYS A 16 -6.95 2.09 -8.95
C LYS A 16 -6.35 1.37 -10.15
N HIS A 17 -5.10 1.65 -10.48
CA HIS A 17 -4.38 0.95 -11.54
C HIS A 17 -4.03 -0.48 -11.09
N THR A 18 -4.97 -1.40 -11.33
CA THR A 18 -4.71 -2.84 -11.26
C THR A 18 -3.98 -3.26 -12.54
N ILE A 19 -2.76 -3.76 -12.39
CA ILE A 19 -1.98 -4.33 -13.51
C ILE A 19 -2.51 -5.74 -13.77
N TYR A 20 -3.04 -5.99 -14.97
CA TYR A 20 -3.44 -7.33 -15.43
C TYR A 20 -2.43 -7.84 -16.46
N GLN A 21 -1.73 -8.95 -16.16
CA GLN A 21 -0.97 -9.69 -17.17
C GLN A 21 -1.81 -10.88 -17.65
N THR A 22 -2.04 -10.98 -18.97
CA THR A 22 -2.83 -12.04 -19.60
C THR A 22 -1.89 -13.04 -20.27
N PHE A 23 -1.88 -14.29 -19.85
CA PHE A 23 -1.23 -15.39 -20.59
C PHE A 23 -2.30 -16.23 -21.29
N SER A 24 -2.16 -16.41 -22.60
CA SER A 24 -3.02 -17.29 -23.41
C SER A 24 -2.27 -18.58 -23.71
N ILE A 25 -2.70 -19.72 -23.16
CA ILE A 25 -2.20 -21.03 -23.59
C ILE A 25 -3.04 -21.46 -24.79
N LEU A 26 -2.43 -21.49 -25.97
CA LEU A 26 -3.07 -21.94 -27.21
C LEU A 26 -2.98 -23.47 -27.27
N SER A 27 -4.08 -24.18 -27.00
CA SER A 27 -4.18 -25.61 -27.30
C SER A 27 -4.53 -25.78 -28.79
N ALA A 28 -3.64 -26.40 -29.57
CA ALA A 28 -3.85 -26.67 -30.99
C ALA A 28 -4.95 -27.74 -31.21
N PRO A 29 -5.88 -27.59 -32.18
CA PRO A 29 -6.87 -28.61 -32.48
C PRO A 29 -6.40 -29.56 -33.60
N ALA A 30 -6.67 -30.86 -33.43
CA ALA A 30 -6.62 -31.85 -34.52
C ALA A 30 -7.84 -31.69 -35.46
N GLU A 31 -7.62 -31.95 -36.75
CA GLU A 31 -8.52 -31.73 -37.88
C GLU A 31 -9.82 -32.55 -37.84
N ASN A 32 -10.97 -31.91 -38.11
CA ASN A 32 -11.86 -32.18 -39.26
C ASN A 32 -13.33 -31.76 -39.04
N HIS A 33 -13.87 -31.19 -40.13
CA HIS A 33 -15.27 -30.93 -40.53
C HIS A 33 -16.23 -30.07 -39.67
N HIS A 34 -16.41 -28.84 -40.17
CA HIS A 34 -17.65 -28.06 -40.31
C HIS A 34 -18.66 -27.98 -39.15
N LEU A 35 -18.28 -27.31 -38.06
CA LEU A 35 -19.18 -26.48 -37.25
C LEU A 35 -18.36 -25.30 -36.66
N PRO A 36 -18.92 -24.09 -36.48
CA PRO A 36 -18.23 -23.03 -35.74
C PRO A 36 -18.10 -23.48 -34.27
N LYS A 37 -16.91 -23.99 -33.94
CA LYS A 37 -16.57 -24.50 -32.62
C LYS A 37 -16.36 -23.29 -31.70
N TRP A 38 -17.31 -23.00 -30.82
CA TRP A 38 -17.13 -22.00 -29.77
C TRP A 38 -15.96 -22.46 -28.88
N VAL A 39 -14.80 -21.83 -29.05
CA VAL A 39 -13.64 -22.05 -28.18
C VAL A 39 -13.89 -21.25 -26.91
N TYR A 40 -14.26 -21.94 -25.84
CA TYR A 40 -14.32 -21.34 -24.50
C TYR A 40 -12.90 -21.01 -24.04
N GLN A 41 -12.49 -19.76 -24.24
CA GLN A 41 -11.22 -19.26 -23.74
C GLN A 41 -11.40 -18.94 -22.24
N THR A 42 -10.97 -19.86 -21.38
CA THR A 42 -10.98 -19.63 -19.92
C THR A 42 -9.92 -18.59 -19.59
N ARG A 43 -10.30 -17.30 -19.54
CA ARG A 43 -9.45 -16.24 -19.02
C ARG A 43 -9.45 -16.33 -17.50
N ARG A 44 -8.44 -16.98 -16.92
CA ARG A 44 -8.17 -16.88 -15.48
C ARG A 44 -7.50 -15.53 -15.22
N THR A 45 -8.26 -14.58 -14.68
CA THR A 45 -7.70 -13.33 -14.17
C THR A 45 -7.06 -13.62 -12.82
N LEU A 46 -5.72 -13.58 -12.73
CA LEU A 46 -5.04 -13.57 -11.45
C LEU A 46 -5.23 -12.16 -10.85
N ILE A 47 -6.06 -12.06 -9.81
CA ILE A 47 -6.11 -10.86 -8.98
C ILE A 47 -4.83 -10.90 -8.13
N LEU A 48 -3.80 -10.22 -8.59
CA LEU A 48 -2.65 -9.90 -7.74
C LEU A 48 -3.15 -8.84 -6.76
N GLU A 49 -3.48 -9.26 -5.53
CA GLU A 49 -3.64 -8.30 -4.47
C GLU A 49 -2.30 -7.57 -4.30
N PRO A 50 -2.29 -6.22 -4.32
CA PRO A 50 -1.08 -5.49 -3.99
C PRO A 50 -0.64 -5.95 -2.60
N THR A 51 0.64 -6.28 -2.45
CA THR A 51 1.21 -6.79 -1.21
C THR A 51 1.37 -5.66 -0.18
N SER A 52 0.30 -4.90 0.05
CA SER A 52 0.23 -3.88 1.08
C SER A 52 0.31 -4.56 2.44
N SER A 53 1.22 -4.09 3.29
CA SER A 53 1.33 -4.61 4.64
C SER A 53 0.06 -4.33 5.43
N GLN A 54 -0.53 -5.35 6.06
CA GLN A 54 -1.65 -5.15 6.98
C GLN A 54 -1.28 -4.31 8.22
N PHE A 55 0.02 -4.11 8.47
CA PHE A 55 0.54 -3.47 9.68
C PHE A 55 0.74 -1.95 9.55
N VAL A 56 0.74 -1.41 8.33
CA VAL A 56 0.94 0.02 8.09
C VAL A 56 -0.14 0.47 7.11
N ASN A 57 -0.98 1.41 7.54
CA ASN A 57 -2.14 1.84 6.76
C ASN A 57 -2.11 3.35 6.54
N LEU A 58 -2.60 3.78 5.38
CA LEU A 58 -2.72 5.19 5.01
C LEU A 58 -4.15 5.68 5.24
N HIS A 59 -4.31 6.78 5.96
CA HIS A 59 -5.59 7.44 6.19
C HIS A 59 -5.50 8.92 5.81
N ARG A 60 -6.49 9.45 5.08
CA ARG A 60 -6.50 10.84 4.61
C ARG A 60 -7.62 11.57 5.29
N LEU A 61 -7.31 12.71 5.90
CA LEU A 61 -8.32 13.55 6.55
C LEU A 61 -9.04 14.42 5.50
N SER A 62 -10.28 14.81 5.81
CA SER A 62 -11.17 15.60 4.94
C SER A 62 -11.49 16.97 5.54
N ASP A 63 -12.22 17.78 4.78
CA ASP A 63 -12.77 19.06 5.23
C ASP A 63 -11.69 20.06 5.69
N SER A 64 -11.77 20.56 6.92
CA SER A 64 -10.79 21.49 7.48
C SER A 64 -9.39 20.91 7.62
N ASP A 65 -9.28 19.57 7.65
CA ASP A 65 -8.03 18.84 7.80
C ASP A 65 -7.52 18.29 6.45
N SER A 66 -8.12 18.72 5.34
CA SER A 66 -7.69 18.34 4.00
C SER A 66 -6.20 18.66 3.79
N GLY A 67 -5.46 17.66 3.31
CA GLY A 67 -4.01 17.73 3.12
C GLY A 67 -3.20 17.14 4.28
N ILE A 68 -3.84 16.74 5.38
CA ILE A 68 -3.23 15.90 6.41
C ILE A 68 -3.41 14.43 6.05
N VAL A 69 -2.30 13.70 6.08
CA VAL A 69 -2.23 12.28 5.77
C VAL A 69 -1.63 11.53 6.95
N GLU A 70 -2.33 10.53 7.47
CA GLU A 70 -1.89 9.71 8.59
C GLU A 70 -1.32 8.36 8.12
N ILE A 71 -0.09 8.06 8.54
CA ILE A 71 0.49 6.72 8.49
C ILE A 71 0.23 6.05 9.84
N ASN A 72 -0.66 5.07 9.83
CA ASN A 72 -1.12 4.36 11.02
C ASN A 72 -0.36 3.03 11.20
N LEU A 73 0.42 2.93 12.28
CA LEU A 73 1.15 1.73 12.68
C LEU A 73 0.26 0.80 13.52
N ASN A 74 0.03 -0.44 13.07
CA ASN A 74 -0.89 -1.38 13.70
C ASN A 74 -0.37 -2.83 13.66
N ARG A 75 0.57 -3.15 14.56
CA ARG A 75 1.08 -4.50 14.82
C ARG A 75 1.17 -4.73 16.34
N PRO A 76 0.03 -4.87 17.02
CA PRO A 76 -0.05 -4.89 18.48
C PRO A 76 0.70 -6.06 19.11
N ASP A 77 0.64 -7.24 18.49
CA ASP A 77 1.30 -8.47 18.93
C ASP A 77 2.85 -8.36 18.96
N ARG A 78 3.40 -7.36 18.26
CA ARG A 78 4.85 -7.12 18.17
C ARG A 78 5.24 -5.70 18.57
N LYS A 79 4.36 -4.96 19.25
CA LYS A 79 4.65 -3.58 19.69
C LYS A 79 5.15 -2.69 18.54
N ASN A 80 4.55 -2.86 17.35
CA ASN A 80 4.98 -2.19 16.11
C ASN A 80 6.46 -2.42 15.75
N ALA A 81 7.07 -3.53 16.16
CA ALA A 81 8.42 -3.87 15.73
C ALA A 81 8.48 -4.00 14.19
N ILE A 82 9.53 -3.44 13.60
CA ILE A 82 9.72 -3.33 12.17
C ILE A 82 10.38 -4.63 11.68
N GLY A 83 9.56 -5.48 11.07
CA GLY A 83 9.99 -6.65 10.29
C GLY A 83 9.99 -6.39 8.78
N LYS A 84 10.23 -7.43 7.98
CA LYS A 84 10.29 -7.32 6.51
C LYS A 84 8.98 -6.77 5.91
N ASP A 85 7.85 -7.35 6.30
CA ASP A 85 6.53 -6.94 5.78
C ASP A 85 6.11 -5.55 6.27
N PHE A 86 6.47 -5.19 7.50
CA PHE A 86 6.20 -3.86 8.05
C PHE A 86 6.99 -2.79 7.28
N LEU A 87 8.29 -3.03 7.07
CA LEU A 87 9.15 -2.12 6.32
C LEU A 87 8.67 -1.94 4.88
N ARG A 88 8.29 -3.03 4.19
CA ARG A 88 7.74 -2.98 2.83
C ARG A 88 6.48 -2.11 2.76
N GLY A 89 5.54 -2.27 3.69
CA GLY A 89 4.33 -1.45 3.72
C GLY A 89 4.61 0.03 3.98
N LEU A 90 5.55 0.31 4.88
CA LEU A 90 5.99 1.69 5.13
C LEU A 90 6.61 2.31 3.88
N GLN A 91 7.48 1.59 3.16
CA GLN A 91 8.09 2.05 1.92
C GLN A 91 7.05 2.37 0.84
N GLN A 92 6.07 1.48 0.63
CA GLN A 92 5.00 1.69 -0.34
C GLN A 92 4.19 2.95 -0.03
N ILE A 93 3.78 3.13 1.23
CA ILE A 93 3.02 4.31 1.64
C ILE A 93 3.85 5.59 1.47
N LEU A 94 5.14 5.55 1.79
CA LEU A 94 6.03 6.70 1.62
C LEU A 94 6.21 7.05 0.14
N GLU A 95 6.31 6.06 -0.74
CA GLU A 95 6.35 6.26 -2.19
C GLU A 95 5.04 6.89 -2.70
N ASP A 96 3.89 6.36 -2.28
CA ASP A 96 2.57 6.89 -2.62
C ASP A 96 2.43 8.35 -2.19
N ILE A 97 2.83 8.69 -0.97
CA ILE A 97 2.77 10.07 -0.45
C ILE A 97 3.74 10.98 -1.20
N SER A 98 4.91 10.48 -1.58
CA SER A 98 5.96 11.30 -2.23
C SER A 98 5.57 11.82 -3.62
N THR A 99 4.62 11.16 -4.26
CA THR A 99 4.08 11.53 -5.59
C THR A 99 2.75 12.25 -5.49
N ASP A 100 2.27 12.52 -4.28
CA ASP A 100 0.97 13.12 -4.01
C ASP A 100 1.07 14.58 -3.56
N ASP A 101 0.84 15.49 -4.50
CA ASP A 101 0.87 16.93 -4.26
C ASP A 101 -0.23 17.42 -3.30
N SER A 102 -1.26 16.61 -3.02
CA SER A 102 -2.32 16.97 -2.07
C SER A 102 -1.87 16.83 -0.61
N ALA A 103 -0.88 15.99 -0.32
CA ALA A 103 -0.35 15.79 1.02
C ALA A 103 0.54 16.98 1.43
N LYS A 104 0.12 17.70 2.47
CA LYS A 104 0.83 18.85 3.05
C LYS A 104 1.46 18.50 4.39
N VAL A 105 0.77 17.67 5.17
CA VAL A 105 1.23 17.22 6.48
C VAL A 105 1.17 15.70 6.51
N VAL A 106 2.26 15.07 6.93
CA VAL A 106 2.29 13.63 7.16
C VAL A 106 2.40 13.39 8.67
N LEU A 107 1.40 12.71 9.23
CA LEU A 107 1.35 12.31 10.62
C LEU A 107 1.66 10.81 10.73
N ILE A 108 2.77 10.46 11.36
CA ILE A 108 3.03 9.05 11.70
C ILE A 108 2.56 8.81 13.12
N ARG A 109 1.63 7.87 13.31
CA ARG A 109 1.07 7.55 14.63
C ARG A 109 0.84 6.06 14.81
N SER A 110 0.78 5.64 16.07
CA SER A 110 0.43 4.26 16.43
C SER A 110 -1.05 4.11 16.75
N LEU A 111 -1.64 2.98 16.35
CA LEU A 111 -2.95 2.51 16.82
C LEU A 111 -2.83 1.60 18.06
N VAL A 112 -1.61 1.26 18.47
CA VAL A 112 -1.32 0.40 19.62
C VAL A 112 -1.16 1.28 20.88
N PRO A 113 -2.00 1.11 21.91
CA PRO A 113 -1.93 1.91 23.13
C PRO A 113 -0.54 1.87 23.79
N LYS A 114 -0.04 3.01 24.27
CA LYS A 114 1.24 3.15 24.99
C LYS A 114 2.49 2.65 24.23
N VAL A 115 2.39 2.44 22.93
CA VAL A 115 3.50 1.93 22.11
C VAL A 115 3.52 2.65 20.79
N PHE A 116 4.59 3.41 20.49
CA PHE A 116 4.82 3.90 19.14
C PHE A 116 5.41 2.80 18.24
N CYS A 117 6.65 2.39 18.51
CA CYS A 117 7.38 1.36 17.79
C CYS A 117 8.54 0.83 18.64
N ALA A 118 8.74 -0.49 18.68
CA ALA A 118 9.81 -1.13 19.44
C ALA A 118 11.17 -1.20 18.71
N GLY A 119 11.27 -0.63 17.50
CA GLY A 119 12.46 -0.72 16.65
C GLY A 119 12.47 -1.97 15.77
N ALA A 120 13.66 -2.50 15.43
CA ALA A 120 13.79 -3.67 14.58
C ALA A 120 13.24 -4.95 15.24
N ASP A 121 12.62 -5.82 14.44
CA ASP A 121 12.04 -7.07 14.94
C ASP A 121 13.11 -8.13 15.24
N LEU A 122 13.40 -8.33 16.52
CA LEU A 122 14.40 -9.29 16.99
C LEU A 122 14.02 -10.75 16.71
N LYS A 123 12.74 -11.11 16.59
CA LYS A 123 12.36 -12.50 16.29
C LYS A 123 12.59 -12.80 14.81
N GLU A 124 12.26 -11.87 13.91
CA GLU A 124 12.59 -12.02 12.49
C GLU A 124 14.10 -11.99 12.25
N ARG A 125 14.81 -11.11 12.98
CA ARG A 125 16.28 -11.01 12.91
C ARG A 125 16.99 -12.32 13.21
N LYS A 126 16.47 -13.14 14.12
CA LYS A 126 17.01 -14.47 14.48
C LYS A 126 16.92 -15.49 13.34
N MET A 127 15.96 -15.30 12.43
CA MET A 127 15.71 -16.21 11.31
C MET A 127 16.43 -15.77 10.02
N MET A 128 17.11 -14.63 10.03
CA MET A 128 17.81 -14.08 8.86
C MET A 128 19.27 -14.55 8.82
N THR A 129 19.75 -14.86 7.62
CA THR A 129 21.18 -15.02 7.33
C THR A 129 21.92 -13.69 7.45
N GLN A 130 23.26 -13.70 7.59
CA GLN A 130 24.04 -12.46 7.70
C GLN A 130 23.88 -11.54 6.49
N SER A 131 23.73 -12.11 5.28
CA SER A 131 23.50 -11.31 4.06
C SER A 131 22.14 -10.60 4.11
N GLU A 132 21.07 -11.31 4.44
CA GLU A 132 19.73 -10.74 4.55
C GLU A 132 19.64 -9.63 5.60
N VAL A 133 20.43 -9.74 6.66
CA VAL A 133 20.50 -8.72 7.71
C VAL A 133 21.06 -7.43 7.17
N ASN A 134 22.16 -7.52 6.44
CA ASN A 134 22.81 -6.34 5.89
C ASN A 134 21.83 -5.62 4.95
N THR A 135 21.19 -6.36 4.05
CA THR A 135 20.14 -5.83 3.17
C THR A 135 18.96 -5.24 3.96
N PHE A 136 18.52 -5.90 5.02
CA PHE A 136 17.41 -5.40 5.86
C PHE A 136 17.77 -4.10 6.57
N VAL A 137 18.96 -4.02 7.18
CA VAL A 137 19.44 -2.83 7.89
C VAL A 137 19.67 -1.67 6.92
N GLU A 138 20.23 -1.93 5.75
CA GLU A 138 20.38 -0.92 4.68
C GLU A 138 19.04 -0.39 4.20
N SER A 139 18.08 -1.28 3.94
CA SER A 139 16.71 -0.90 3.55
C SER A 139 16.00 -0.10 4.64
N LEU A 140 16.15 -0.51 5.92
CA LEU A 140 15.61 0.19 7.08
C LEU A 140 16.20 1.62 7.16
N ARG A 141 17.53 1.74 7.11
CA ARG A 141 18.22 3.04 7.16
C ARG A 141 17.79 3.95 6.03
N SER A 142 17.79 3.44 4.79
CA SER A 142 17.37 4.21 3.60
C SER A 142 15.94 4.73 3.72
N THR A 143 15.03 3.93 4.29
CA THR A 143 13.62 4.33 4.49
C THR A 143 13.51 5.48 5.49
N PHE A 144 14.23 5.42 6.62
CA PHE A 144 14.22 6.52 7.59
C PHE A 144 14.95 7.77 7.10
N THR A 145 16.03 7.60 6.34
CA THR A 145 16.67 8.72 5.63
C THR A 145 15.72 9.37 4.63
N PHE A 146 14.92 8.57 3.91
CA PHE A 146 13.91 9.10 2.99
C PHE A 146 12.87 9.94 3.72
N ILE A 147 12.38 9.47 4.87
CA ILE A 147 11.46 10.22 5.75
C ILE A 147 12.11 11.55 6.16
N GLU A 148 13.36 11.51 6.65
CA GLU A 148 14.09 12.70 7.10
C GLU A 148 14.27 13.72 5.97
N VAL A 149 14.74 13.29 4.80
CA VAL A 149 14.98 14.17 3.65
C VAL A 149 13.67 14.76 3.13
N SER A 150 12.61 13.95 3.07
CA SER A 150 11.29 14.40 2.61
C SER A 150 10.67 15.41 3.56
N SER A 151 10.89 15.27 4.87
CA SER A 151 10.41 16.23 5.88
C SER A 151 11.03 17.64 5.77
N ARG A 152 12.13 17.79 5.03
CA ARG A 152 12.81 19.08 4.84
C ARG A 152 12.37 19.82 3.58
N ARG A 153 11.59 19.19 2.71
CA ARG A 153 11.11 19.81 1.46
C ARG A 153 9.73 20.43 1.69
N SER A 154 9.65 21.76 1.63
CA SER A 154 8.37 22.46 1.48
C SER A 154 7.63 21.90 0.25
N PRO A 155 6.34 21.48 0.36
CA PRO A 155 5.38 21.79 1.40
C PRO A 155 5.15 20.70 2.46
N PHE A 156 5.97 19.64 2.54
CA PHE A 156 5.75 18.50 3.43
C PHE A 156 6.26 18.76 4.86
N GLN A 157 5.34 19.10 5.78
CA GLN A 157 5.67 19.09 7.21
C GLN A 157 5.42 17.68 7.76
N LEU A 158 6.51 16.94 8.04
CA LEU A 158 6.39 15.66 8.75
C LEU A 158 6.24 15.93 10.25
N LEU A 159 5.16 15.43 10.83
CA LEU A 159 4.95 15.38 12.27
C LEU A 159 5.02 13.92 12.72
N VAL A 160 6.10 13.57 13.40
CA VAL A 160 6.18 12.28 14.09
C VAL A 160 5.56 12.48 15.46
N ASN A 161 4.33 12.01 15.65
CA ASN A 161 3.71 12.06 16.96
C ASN A 161 4.14 10.84 17.76
N ILE A 162 5.17 11.02 18.59
CA ILE A 162 5.71 10.00 19.51
C ILE A 162 4.90 9.97 20.82
N PHE A 163 3.80 10.71 20.97
CA PHE A 163 3.06 10.73 22.23
C PHE A 163 2.53 9.33 22.57
N LEU A 164 3.14 8.76 23.60
CA LEU A 164 2.67 7.64 24.40
C LEU A 164 1.38 8.11 25.11
N THR A 165 0.25 8.09 24.41
CA THR A 165 -1.06 8.22 25.06
C THR A 165 -1.49 6.89 25.66
#